data_AF-A0A2W0CAL7-F1
#
_entry.id   AF-A0A2W0CAL7-F1
#
_cell.length_a   1.000
_cell.length_b   1.000
_cell.length_c   1.000
_cell.angle_alpha   90.00
_cell.angle_beta   90.00
_cell.angle_gamma   90.00
#
_symmetry.space_group_name_H-M   'P 1'
#
loop_
_entity.id
_entity.type
_entity.pdbx_description
1 polymer ?
#
loop_
_entity_poly.entity_id
_entity_poly.type
_entity_poly.pdbx_seq_one_letter_code
_entity_poly.pdbx_strand_id
1 'polypeptide(L)'
;MEKQELDQKEYARWLLRITRLRKLEQLKSLPMQTSSSKKEQGSIVLEASLVLPVFLFFVMFLVYIVQMTLISTALQSTAGEAVKQFSTKIYPVSLVFTPTDSAGGGEKGRGWSIPELSLTEWAEEYASSLPDPLSNWVRAAAASGEQPLQEIKTSVIETVLDPAVKPLLQPFIDPVLLDMERVHVNGISVPDLKNKTNPYFRLELSYELPIKVPFLGKPLRIQAAAAERVWIGDTGEGSNSNEGDGDAAGSITVLSKPEPAYIGNNATIKVQVEPGATANLTIFYKSGESTAKHIGWATADENGVIEWNWFVGTRTTEGTWTFVVETADGSKTTTEFNVASRK
;
A
#
# COMPACT_ATOMS: atom_id res chain seq x y z
N MET A 1 61.31 57.58 -87.90
CA MET A 1 61.27 57.23 -86.47
C MET A 1 60.03 56.43 -86.08
N GLU A 2 58.98 56.37 -86.92
CA GLU A 2 57.68 55.79 -86.60
C GLU A 2 57.62 54.24 -86.58
N LYS A 3 58.47 53.55 -87.36
CA LYS A 3 58.50 52.07 -87.39
C LYS A 3 59.02 51.43 -86.10
N GLN A 4 59.93 52.09 -85.37
CA GLN A 4 60.50 51.51 -84.15
C GLN A 4 59.58 51.63 -82.93
N GLU A 5 58.71 52.65 -82.88
CA GLU A 5 57.70 52.75 -81.83
C GLU A 5 56.57 51.72 -81.98
N LEU A 6 56.23 51.37 -83.23
CA LEU A 6 55.19 50.38 -83.53
C LEU A 6 55.62 48.97 -83.09
N ASP A 7 56.87 48.61 -83.36
CA ASP A 7 57.47 47.36 -82.90
C ASP A 7 57.51 47.28 -81.37
N GLN A 8 57.97 48.35 -80.68
CA GLN A 8 58.02 48.41 -79.21
C GLN A 8 56.63 48.20 -78.57
N LYS A 9 55.57 48.73 -79.18
CA LYS A 9 54.18 48.53 -78.72
C LYS A 9 53.68 47.11 -78.95
N GLU A 10 54.15 46.41 -79.98
CA GLU A 10 53.84 44.99 -80.18
C GLU A 10 54.58 44.10 -79.18
N TYR A 11 55.86 44.37 -78.92
CA TYR A 11 56.64 43.65 -77.90
C TYR A 11 56.05 43.82 -76.50
N ALA A 12 55.64 45.04 -76.13
CA ALA A 12 54.99 45.29 -74.84
C ALA A 12 53.64 44.54 -74.71
N ARG A 13 52.84 44.50 -75.79
CA ARG A 13 51.59 43.73 -75.82
C ARG A 13 51.83 42.22 -75.72
N TRP A 14 52.91 41.73 -76.34
CA TRP A 14 53.27 40.31 -76.30
C TRP A 14 53.72 39.87 -74.90
N LEU A 15 54.53 40.69 -74.22
CA LEU A 15 54.96 40.45 -72.83
C LEU A 15 53.80 40.47 -71.82
N LEU A 16 52.82 41.38 -72.02
CA LEU A 16 51.59 41.42 -71.21
C LEU A 16 50.73 40.17 -71.41
N ARG A 17 50.72 39.60 -72.62
CA ARG A 17 50.02 38.35 -72.91
C ARG A 17 50.66 37.16 -72.19
N ILE A 18 51.98 37.07 -72.20
CA ILE A 18 52.73 35.99 -71.56
C ILE A 18 52.58 36.04 -70.04
N THR A 19 52.65 37.23 -69.44
CA THR A 19 52.44 37.39 -67.99
C THR A 19 51.01 37.03 -67.58
N ARG A 20 50.00 37.34 -68.40
CA ARG A 20 48.62 36.85 -68.17
C ARG A 20 48.52 35.33 -68.25
N LEU A 21 49.14 34.70 -69.25
CA LEU A 21 49.10 33.24 -69.40
C LEU A 21 49.77 32.54 -68.23
N ARG A 22 50.93 33.03 -67.78
CA ARG A 22 51.62 32.49 -66.60
C ARG A 22 50.80 32.65 -65.32
N LYS A 23 50.08 33.77 -65.17
CA LYS A 23 49.17 33.99 -64.03
C LYS A 23 47.97 33.05 -64.07
N LEU A 24 47.45 32.71 -65.25
CA LEU A 24 46.37 31.75 -65.42
C LEU A 24 46.82 30.31 -65.13
N GLU A 25 48.04 29.94 -65.52
CA GLU A 25 48.64 28.66 -65.12
C GLU A 25 48.85 28.55 -63.61
N GLN A 26 49.33 29.63 -62.96
CA GLN A 26 49.45 29.66 -61.51
C GLN A 26 48.10 29.49 -60.80
N LEU A 27 47.05 30.14 -61.29
CA LEU A 27 45.70 29.98 -60.75
C LEU A 27 45.13 28.57 -60.94
N LYS A 28 45.51 27.88 -62.02
CA LYS A 28 45.14 26.48 -62.27
C LYS A 28 45.89 25.49 -61.37
N SER A 29 47.08 25.86 -60.90
CA SER A 29 47.91 25.05 -60.00
C SER A 29 47.61 25.24 -58.51
N LEU A 30 46.71 26.16 -58.13
CA LEU A 30 46.29 26.27 -56.75
C LEU A 30 45.47 25.03 -56.38
N PRO A 31 45.88 24.25 -55.38
CA PRO A 31 45.07 23.14 -54.91
C PRO A 31 43.73 23.71 -54.46
N MET A 32 42.66 23.31 -55.14
CA MET A 32 41.30 23.61 -54.76
C MET A 32 41.08 22.95 -53.40
N GLN A 33 41.34 23.70 -52.34
CA GLN A 33 41.16 23.27 -50.97
C GLN A 33 39.65 23.23 -50.74
N THR A 34 39.03 22.13 -51.17
CA THR A 34 37.67 21.80 -50.81
C THR A 34 37.68 21.61 -49.30
N SER A 35 37.33 22.68 -48.57
CA SER A 35 37.01 22.58 -47.16
C SER A 35 35.84 21.60 -47.06
N SER A 36 36.14 20.36 -46.69
CA SER A 36 35.12 19.40 -46.30
C SER A 36 34.52 19.93 -45.01
N SER A 37 33.49 20.77 -45.16
CA SER A 37 32.64 21.18 -44.06
C SER A 37 31.92 19.92 -43.62
N LYS A 38 32.44 19.29 -42.56
CA LYS A 38 31.76 18.20 -41.85
C LYS A 38 30.36 18.70 -41.53
N LYS A 39 29.37 17.98 -42.04
CA LYS A 39 27.93 18.24 -41.84
C LYS A 39 27.58 18.03 -40.36
N GLU A 40 27.86 19.01 -39.50
CA GLU A 40 27.45 18.99 -38.08
C GLU A 40 26.04 19.59 -37.87
N GLN A 41 25.42 20.15 -38.92
CA GLN A 41 24.11 20.80 -38.87
C GLN A 41 22.93 19.87 -38.57
N GLY A 42 23.12 18.55 -38.57
CA GLY A 42 22.10 17.56 -38.18
C GLY A 42 22.15 17.13 -36.71
N SER A 43 23.26 17.36 -35.99
CA SER A 43 23.44 16.87 -34.61
C SER A 43 22.45 17.51 -33.65
N ILE A 44 22.22 18.83 -33.79
CA ILE A 44 21.33 19.58 -32.90
C ILE A 44 19.87 19.10 -33.01
N VAL A 45 19.44 18.68 -34.20
CA VAL A 45 18.09 18.16 -34.44
C VAL A 45 17.97 16.73 -33.90
N LEU A 46 19.02 15.93 -34.00
CA LEU A 46 19.06 14.58 -33.46
C LEU A 46 19.10 14.59 -31.92
N GLU A 47 19.90 15.47 -31.33
CA GLU A 47 19.98 15.68 -29.89
C GLU A 47 18.66 16.23 -29.35
N ALA A 48 18.06 17.24 -30.00
CA ALA A 48 16.76 17.77 -29.59
C ALA A 48 15.62 16.74 -29.72
N SER A 49 15.65 15.89 -30.77
CA SER A 49 14.64 14.85 -30.95
C SER A 49 14.76 13.70 -29.94
N LEU A 50 15.92 13.52 -29.32
CA LEU A 50 16.13 12.56 -28.23
C LEU A 50 15.85 13.17 -26.85
N VAL A 51 16.25 14.43 -26.62
CA VAL A 51 16.07 15.13 -25.34
C VAL A 51 14.61 15.51 -25.09
N LEU A 52 13.87 15.96 -26.11
CA LEU A 52 12.49 16.43 -25.93
C LEU A 52 11.53 15.35 -25.40
N PRO A 53 11.51 14.11 -25.93
CA PRO A 53 10.72 13.02 -25.35
C PRO A 53 11.10 12.71 -23.90
N VAL A 54 12.40 12.68 -23.58
CA VAL A 54 12.88 12.43 -22.20
C VAL A 54 12.44 13.54 -21.25
N PHE A 55 12.52 14.80 -21.69
CA PHE A 55 12.03 15.94 -20.93
C PHE A 55 10.52 15.88 -20.71
N LEU A 56 9.74 15.51 -21.73
CA LEU A 56 8.30 15.29 -21.59
C LEU A 56 7.98 14.14 -20.63
N PHE A 57 8.72 13.03 -20.67
CA PHE A 57 8.59 11.95 -19.69
C PHE A 57 8.89 12.43 -18.27
N PHE A 58 9.90 13.27 -18.09
CA PHE A 58 10.23 13.85 -16.79
C PHE A 58 9.12 14.75 -16.26
N VAL A 59 8.57 15.64 -17.09
CA VAL A 59 7.45 16.51 -16.70
C VAL A 59 6.21 15.68 -16.38
N MET A 60 5.89 14.69 -17.23
CA MET A 60 4.77 13.77 -17.00
C MET A 60 4.95 12.97 -15.71
N PHE A 61 6.17 12.52 -15.41
CA PHE A 61 6.51 11.83 -14.17
C PHE A 61 6.31 12.73 -12.94
N LEU A 62 6.67 14.02 -13.03
CA LEU A 62 6.46 14.97 -11.95
C LEU A 62 4.96 15.22 -11.71
N VAL A 63 4.20 15.44 -12.78
CA VAL A 63 2.73 15.55 -12.71
C VAL A 63 2.12 14.28 -12.11
N TYR A 64 2.66 13.10 -12.47
CA TYR A 64 2.21 11.82 -11.95
C TYR A 64 2.44 11.69 -10.44
N ILE A 65 3.62 12.06 -9.93
CA ILE A 65 3.89 12.05 -8.49
C ILE A 65 2.88 12.95 -7.77
N VAL A 66 2.66 14.17 -8.27
CA VAL A 66 1.71 15.10 -7.65
C VAL A 66 0.29 14.51 -7.64
N GLN A 67 -0.20 14.00 -8.77
CA GLN A 67 -1.54 13.38 -8.83
C GLN A 67 -1.65 12.16 -7.92
N MET A 68 -0.63 11.30 -7.88
CA MET A 68 -0.60 10.12 -7.02
C MET A 68 -0.65 10.51 -5.54
N THR A 69 0.06 11.57 -5.12
CA THR A 69 0.01 12.05 -3.74
C THR A 69 -1.35 12.63 -3.36
N LEU A 70 -2.01 13.38 -4.26
CA LEU A 70 -3.35 13.92 -4.02
C LEU A 70 -4.38 12.79 -3.86
N ILE A 71 -4.37 11.81 -4.77
CA ILE A 71 -5.27 10.66 -4.73
C ILE A 71 -5.01 9.81 -3.49
N SER A 72 -3.74 9.52 -3.17
CA SER A 72 -3.38 8.75 -1.98
C SER A 72 -3.83 9.43 -0.69
N THR A 73 -3.71 10.76 -0.61
CA THR A 73 -4.13 11.54 0.57
C THR A 73 -5.64 11.55 0.70
N ALA A 74 -6.35 11.78 -0.41
CA ALA A 74 -7.80 11.74 -0.44
C ALA A 74 -8.31 10.34 0.00
N LEU A 75 -7.75 9.27 -0.55
CA LEU A 75 -8.15 7.89 -0.22
C LEU A 75 -7.91 7.56 1.26
N GLN A 76 -6.77 7.97 1.83
CA GLN A 76 -6.46 7.77 3.25
C GLN A 76 -7.43 8.58 4.15
N SER A 77 -7.77 9.81 3.75
CA SER A 77 -8.73 10.65 4.47
C SER A 77 -10.14 10.06 4.45
N THR A 78 -10.59 9.60 3.28
CA THR A 78 -11.88 8.92 3.11
C THR A 78 -11.95 7.66 3.98
N ALA A 79 -10.93 6.79 3.92
CA ALA A 79 -10.87 5.59 4.75
C ALA A 79 -10.92 5.95 6.25
N GLY A 80 -10.12 6.94 6.67
CA GLY A 80 -10.07 7.38 8.06
C GLY A 80 -11.39 7.95 8.58
N GLU A 81 -12.05 8.83 7.82
CA GLU A 81 -13.31 9.43 8.23
C GLU A 81 -14.46 8.41 8.24
N ALA A 82 -14.51 7.52 7.23
CA ALA A 82 -15.50 6.46 7.18
C ALA A 82 -15.40 5.52 8.38
N VAL A 83 -14.19 5.07 8.73
CA VAL A 83 -13.95 4.17 9.87
C VAL A 83 -14.33 4.85 11.19
N LYS A 84 -14.05 6.14 11.38
CA LYS A 84 -14.49 6.90 12.56
C LYS A 84 -16.01 7.02 12.69
N GLN A 85 -16.69 7.27 11.58
CA GLN A 85 -18.14 7.38 11.56
C GLN A 85 -18.78 6.02 11.81
N PHE A 86 -18.28 4.96 11.18
CA PHE A 86 -18.78 3.61 11.41
C PHE A 86 -18.51 3.10 12.82
N SER A 87 -17.30 3.32 13.37
CA SER A 87 -16.99 2.93 14.75
C SER A 87 -17.92 3.59 15.77
N THR A 88 -18.25 4.86 15.57
CA THR A 88 -19.20 5.61 16.40
C THR A 88 -20.61 5.01 16.34
N LYS A 89 -21.02 4.48 15.18
CA LYS A 89 -22.34 3.86 14.98
C LYS A 89 -22.40 2.39 15.41
N ILE A 90 -21.26 1.71 15.59
CA ILE A 90 -21.22 0.33 16.10
C ILE A 90 -21.44 0.28 17.61
N TYR A 91 -21.07 1.33 18.36
CA TYR A 91 -21.19 1.34 19.84
C TYR A 91 -22.61 1.00 20.35
N PRO A 92 -23.69 1.63 19.88
CA PRO A 92 -25.04 1.30 20.35
C PRO A 92 -25.44 -0.15 20.10
N VAL A 93 -24.93 -0.75 19.01
CA VAL A 93 -25.16 -2.16 18.68
C VAL A 93 -24.44 -3.07 19.70
N SER A 94 -23.25 -2.69 20.17
CA SER A 94 -22.53 -3.47 21.20
C SER A 94 -23.27 -3.53 22.55
N LEU A 95 -24.05 -2.50 22.91
CA LEU A 95 -24.88 -2.49 24.12
C LEU A 95 -26.02 -3.52 24.05
N VAL A 96 -26.48 -3.86 22.84
CA VAL A 96 -27.49 -4.92 22.61
C VAL A 96 -26.89 -6.30 22.85
N PHE A 97 -25.60 -6.46 22.56
CA PHE A 97 -24.88 -7.72 22.62
C PHE A 97 -24.20 -7.98 23.96
N THR A 98 -24.34 -7.12 24.96
CA THR A 98 -23.89 -7.50 26.31
C THR A 98 -24.76 -8.68 26.76
N PRO A 99 -24.22 -9.91 26.85
CA PRO A 99 -24.97 -10.99 27.44
C PRO A 99 -25.36 -10.54 28.84
N THR A 100 -26.62 -10.72 29.19
CA THR A 100 -27.06 -10.65 30.57
C THR A 100 -26.44 -11.84 31.32
N ASP A 101 -25.11 -11.82 31.50
CA ASP A 101 -24.40 -12.63 32.48
C ASP A 101 -24.53 -11.96 33.85
N SER A 102 -25.78 -11.69 34.23
CA SER A 102 -26.22 -11.58 35.61
C SER A 102 -27.12 -12.76 35.98
N ALA A 103 -26.91 -13.90 35.32
CA ALA A 103 -27.53 -15.18 35.64
C ALA A 103 -26.47 -16.15 36.18
N GLY A 104 -25.88 -15.83 37.34
CA GLY A 104 -25.05 -16.81 38.04
C GLY A 104 -24.11 -16.28 39.11
N GLY A 105 -24.64 -15.96 40.29
CA GLY A 105 -23.88 -16.04 41.55
C GLY A 105 -23.34 -14.72 42.11
N GLY A 106 -24.20 -13.94 42.77
CA GLY A 106 -23.76 -12.82 43.60
C GLY A 106 -24.85 -11.82 43.92
N GLU A 107 -25.60 -12.12 44.98
CA GLU A 107 -26.47 -11.21 45.75
C GLU A 107 -27.65 -10.50 45.06
N LYS A 108 -28.78 -10.56 45.77
CA LYS A 108 -30.08 -9.97 45.42
C LYS A 108 -29.99 -8.43 45.38
N GLY A 109 -29.73 -7.87 44.20
CA GLY A 109 -29.98 -6.48 43.86
C GLY A 109 -31.05 -6.40 42.77
N ARG A 110 -32.21 -5.81 43.11
CA ARG A 110 -33.41 -5.55 42.30
C ARG A 110 -33.15 -5.48 40.77
N GLY A 111 -33.42 -6.58 40.08
CA GLY A 111 -33.18 -6.76 38.65
C GLY A 111 -34.11 -5.90 37.78
N TRP A 112 -33.50 -5.04 36.97
CA TRP A 112 -34.12 -4.46 35.80
C TRP A 112 -33.92 -5.47 34.66
N SER A 113 -34.88 -6.38 34.50
CA SER A 113 -34.94 -7.28 33.35
C SER A 113 -35.45 -6.46 32.16
N ILE A 114 -34.56 -6.09 31.24
CA ILE A 114 -34.94 -5.45 29.98
C ILE A 114 -35.78 -6.47 29.21
N PRO A 115 -37.06 -6.19 28.88
CA PRO A 115 -37.91 -7.13 28.14
C PRO A 115 -37.35 -7.34 26.73
N GLU A 116 -37.21 -8.58 26.26
CA GLU A 116 -36.75 -8.90 24.90
C GLU A 116 -37.56 -8.18 23.79
N LEU A 117 -38.83 -7.89 24.06
CA LEU A 117 -39.72 -7.10 23.19
C LEU A 117 -39.22 -5.66 22.94
N SER A 118 -38.50 -5.08 23.90
CA SER A 118 -37.91 -3.74 23.76
C SER A 118 -36.66 -3.73 22.88
N LEU A 119 -35.98 -4.87 22.74
CA LEU A 119 -34.72 -4.97 22.01
C LEU A 119 -34.95 -4.97 20.49
N THR A 120 -35.96 -5.72 20.03
CA THR A 120 -36.38 -5.72 18.62
C THR A 120 -37.02 -4.40 18.23
N GLU A 121 -37.80 -3.78 19.13
CA GLU A 121 -38.45 -2.48 18.89
C GLU A 121 -37.40 -1.36 18.82
N TRP A 122 -36.42 -1.35 19.73
CA TRP A 122 -35.29 -0.43 19.68
C TRP A 122 -34.42 -0.64 18.43
N ALA A 123 -34.13 -1.90 18.08
CA ALA A 123 -33.32 -2.22 16.90
C ALA A 123 -34.03 -1.80 15.61
N GLU A 124 -35.36 -1.89 15.54
CA GLU A 124 -36.14 -1.43 14.40
C GLU A 124 -36.14 0.11 14.30
N GLU A 125 -36.33 0.81 15.41
CA GLU A 125 -36.25 2.27 15.45
C GLU A 125 -34.84 2.78 15.09
N TYR A 126 -33.80 2.13 15.59
CA TYR A 126 -32.41 2.48 15.27
C TYR A 126 -32.05 2.13 13.82
N ALA A 127 -32.43 0.94 13.34
CA ALA A 127 -32.22 0.52 11.96
C ALA A 127 -32.89 1.48 10.96
N SER A 128 -34.07 2.03 11.29
CA SER A 128 -34.75 3.01 10.45
C SER A 128 -33.95 4.31 10.24
N SER A 129 -33.03 4.64 11.16
CA SER A 129 -32.16 5.82 11.08
C SER A 129 -30.84 5.58 10.34
N LEU A 130 -30.53 4.31 10.04
CA LEU A 130 -29.30 3.91 9.37
C LEU A 130 -29.53 3.74 7.86
N PRO A 131 -28.57 4.15 7.01
CA PRO A 131 -28.63 3.83 5.59
C PRO A 131 -28.49 2.32 5.37
N ASP A 132 -29.11 1.81 4.30
CA ASP A 132 -28.84 0.45 3.82
C ASP A 132 -27.35 0.32 3.42
N PRO A 133 -26.67 -0.81 3.71
CA PRO A 133 -27.16 -2.07 4.28
C PRO A 133 -27.10 -2.17 5.82
N LEU A 134 -26.61 -1.14 6.52
CA LEU A 134 -26.44 -1.17 7.99
C LEU A 134 -27.78 -1.40 8.71
N SER A 135 -28.86 -0.83 8.18
CA SER A 135 -30.22 -1.05 8.69
C SER A 135 -30.57 -2.55 8.74
N ASN A 136 -30.24 -3.28 7.68
CA ASN A 136 -30.52 -4.71 7.55
C ASN A 136 -29.61 -5.54 8.46
N TRP A 137 -28.36 -5.10 8.66
CA TRP A 137 -27.46 -5.76 9.59
C TRP A 137 -27.94 -5.61 11.03
N VAL A 138 -28.42 -4.43 11.44
CA VAL A 138 -28.97 -4.20 12.77
C VAL A 138 -30.25 -5.03 12.99
N ARG A 139 -31.14 -5.08 12.01
CA ARG A 139 -32.35 -5.93 12.08
C ARG A 139 -32.00 -7.41 12.15
N ALA A 140 -31.08 -7.88 11.32
CA ALA A 140 -30.67 -9.27 11.28
C ALA A 140 -29.91 -9.69 12.55
N ALA A 141 -29.07 -8.81 13.08
CA ALA A 141 -28.41 -8.94 14.37
C ALA A 141 -29.41 -9.08 15.52
N ALA A 142 -30.45 -8.24 15.54
CA ALA A 142 -31.51 -8.28 16.56
C ALA A 142 -32.42 -9.52 16.43
N ALA A 143 -32.62 -10.05 15.23
CA ALA A 143 -33.50 -11.20 14.97
C ALA A 143 -32.81 -12.56 15.09
N SER A 144 -31.52 -12.66 14.70
CA SER A 144 -30.83 -13.95 14.49
C SER A 144 -29.57 -14.14 15.34
N GLY A 145 -29.10 -13.11 16.06
CA GLY A 145 -27.74 -13.10 16.59
C GLY A 145 -26.68 -13.05 15.48
N GLU A 146 -25.39 -13.09 15.86
CA GLU A 146 -24.18 -12.73 15.09
C GLU A 146 -23.96 -13.32 13.67
N GLN A 147 -24.86 -14.16 13.15
CA GLN A 147 -24.68 -14.84 11.85
C GLN A 147 -24.34 -13.89 10.67
N PRO A 148 -24.94 -12.70 10.52
CA PRO A 148 -24.65 -11.82 9.39
C PRO A 148 -23.26 -11.15 9.47
N LEU A 149 -22.77 -10.84 10.69
CA LEU A 149 -21.47 -10.21 10.88
C LEU A 149 -20.32 -11.20 10.65
N GLN A 150 -20.52 -12.48 10.98
CA GLN A 150 -19.55 -13.54 10.72
C GLN A 150 -19.43 -13.88 9.22
N GLU A 151 -20.54 -13.82 8.47
CA GLU A 151 -20.51 -13.98 7.01
C GLU A 151 -19.68 -12.88 6.34
N ILE A 152 -19.78 -11.63 6.79
CA ILE A 152 -18.94 -10.53 6.29
C ILE A 152 -17.47 -10.69 6.72
N LYS A 153 -17.22 -11.11 7.97
CA LYS A 153 -15.87 -11.43 8.48
C LYS A 153 -15.15 -12.45 7.60
N THR A 154 -15.90 -13.42 7.04
CA THR A 154 -15.38 -14.50 6.19
C THR A 154 -15.42 -14.14 4.69
N SER A 155 -16.18 -13.11 4.30
CA SER A 155 -16.39 -12.72 2.90
C SER A 155 -15.32 -11.74 2.41
N VAL A 156 -14.27 -12.28 1.80
CA VAL A 156 -13.12 -11.54 1.23
C VAL A 156 -13.38 -11.10 -0.22
N ILE A 157 -14.60 -11.23 -0.75
CA ILE A 157 -14.88 -11.05 -2.19
C ILE A 157 -15.32 -9.61 -2.48
N GLU A 158 -14.51 -8.87 -3.24
CA GLU A 158 -14.78 -7.49 -3.72
C GLU A 158 -16.19 -7.35 -4.32
N THR A 159 -16.71 -8.38 -5.00
CA THR A 159 -18.04 -8.41 -5.65
C THR A 159 -19.22 -8.32 -4.67
N VAL A 160 -19.03 -8.72 -3.41
CA VAL A 160 -20.07 -8.65 -2.36
C VAL A 160 -19.88 -7.40 -1.50
N LEU A 161 -18.63 -7.02 -1.23
CA LEU A 161 -18.30 -5.85 -0.41
C LEU A 161 -18.57 -4.52 -1.13
N ASP A 162 -18.28 -4.44 -2.43
CA ASP A 162 -18.47 -3.22 -3.22
C ASP A 162 -19.93 -2.71 -3.16
N PRO A 163 -20.97 -3.45 -3.56
CA PRO A 163 -22.35 -2.93 -3.57
C PRO A 163 -22.88 -2.58 -2.18
N ALA A 164 -22.37 -3.23 -1.12
CA ALA A 164 -22.79 -3.00 0.26
C ALA A 164 -22.13 -1.76 0.89
N VAL A 165 -20.84 -1.56 0.63
CA VAL A 165 -20.02 -0.59 1.37
C VAL A 165 -19.85 0.71 0.58
N LYS A 166 -19.88 0.64 -0.76
CA LYS A 166 -19.76 1.82 -1.63
C LYS A 166 -20.78 2.94 -1.31
N PRO A 167 -22.09 2.65 -1.14
CA PRO A 167 -23.06 3.70 -0.79
C PRO A 167 -22.72 4.41 0.53
N LEU A 168 -22.13 3.67 1.48
CA LEU A 168 -21.74 4.22 2.78
C LEU A 168 -20.45 5.07 2.70
N LEU A 169 -19.60 4.82 1.71
CA LEU A 169 -18.39 5.60 1.45
C LEU A 169 -18.65 6.87 0.63
N GLN A 170 -19.74 6.89 -0.15
CA GLN A 170 -20.14 8.01 -0.99
C GLN A 170 -20.08 9.39 -0.29
N PRO A 171 -20.57 9.58 0.95
CA PRO A 171 -20.49 10.90 1.61
C PRO A 171 -19.06 11.32 2.00
N PHE A 172 -18.10 10.40 2.05
CA PHE A 172 -16.71 10.66 2.46
C PHE A 172 -15.75 10.79 1.28
N ILE A 173 -16.25 10.60 0.05
CA ILE A 173 -15.44 10.65 -1.17
C ILE A 173 -15.53 12.05 -1.77
N ASP A 174 -14.36 12.64 -2.04
CA ASP A 174 -14.28 13.88 -2.80
C ASP A 174 -14.40 13.57 -4.31
N PRO A 175 -15.51 13.95 -4.97
CA PRO A 175 -15.75 13.62 -6.38
C PRO A 175 -14.78 14.33 -7.35
N VAL A 176 -14.04 15.34 -6.88
CA VAL A 176 -13.03 16.03 -7.70
C VAL A 176 -11.76 15.20 -7.81
N LEU A 177 -11.42 14.43 -6.77
CA LEU A 177 -10.15 13.72 -6.67
C LEU A 177 -10.29 12.20 -6.82
N LEU A 178 -11.44 11.64 -6.44
CA LEU A 178 -11.69 10.21 -6.40
C LEU A 178 -12.97 9.87 -7.17
N ASP A 179 -12.84 8.92 -8.09
CA ASP A 179 -13.97 8.36 -8.83
C ASP A 179 -14.51 7.11 -8.12
N MET A 180 -15.80 7.11 -7.80
CA MET A 180 -16.46 6.06 -7.05
C MET A 180 -16.34 4.68 -7.72
N GLU A 181 -16.33 4.66 -9.06
CA GLU A 181 -16.26 3.41 -9.82
C GLU A 181 -14.89 2.73 -9.70
N ARG A 182 -13.84 3.51 -9.41
CA ARG A 182 -12.44 3.06 -9.32
C ARG A 182 -12.00 2.73 -7.90
N VAL A 183 -12.81 3.08 -6.91
CA VAL A 183 -12.63 2.66 -5.51
C VAL A 183 -13.15 1.23 -5.38
N HIS A 184 -12.38 0.36 -4.74
CA HIS A 184 -12.77 -1.00 -4.39
C HIS A 184 -12.52 -1.24 -2.90
N VAL A 185 -13.38 -2.05 -2.28
CA VAL A 185 -13.21 -2.44 -0.88
C VAL A 185 -12.56 -3.81 -0.85
N ASN A 186 -11.30 -3.85 -0.40
CA ASN A 186 -10.49 -5.06 -0.40
C ASN A 186 -10.72 -5.92 0.85
N GLY A 187 -11.09 -5.29 1.97
CA GLY A 187 -11.34 -6.00 3.21
C GLY A 187 -11.95 -5.11 4.28
N ILE A 188 -12.76 -5.73 5.14
CA ILE A 188 -13.31 -5.11 6.34
C ILE A 188 -13.07 -6.08 7.50
N SER A 189 -12.48 -5.57 8.59
CA SER A 189 -12.41 -6.29 9.86
C SER A 189 -13.41 -5.66 10.82
N VAL A 190 -14.33 -6.48 11.32
CA VAL A 190 -15.33 -6.07 12.32
C VAL A 190 -14.92 -6.65 13.68
N PRO A 191 -15.06 -5.90 14.78
CA PRO A 191 -14.74 -6.42 16.12
C PRO A 191 -15.66 -7.57 16.54
N ASP A 192 -15.15 -8.45 17.40
CA ASP A 192 -15.95 -9.47 18.06
C ASP A 192 -16.68 -8.85 19.26
N LEU A 193 -18.00 -8.69 19.12
CA LEU A 193 -18.84 -8.03 20.11
C LEU A 193 -19.15 -8.93 21.32
N LYS A 194 -19.14 -10.25 21.12
CA LYS A 194 -19.50 -11.22 22.17
C LYS A 194 -18.34 -11.51 23.10
N ASN A 195 -17.16 -11.78 22.54
CA ASN A 195 -15.97 -12.08 23.33
C ASN A 195 -15.20 -10.81 23.75
N LYS A 196 -15.61 -9.63 23.23
CA LYS A 196 -14.95 -8.32 23.46
C LYS A 196 -13.46 -8.31 23.11
N THR A 197 -13.05 -9.21 22.23
CA THR A 197 -11.69 -9.35 21.72
C THR A 197 -11.52 -8.57 20.42
N ASN A 198 -10.35 -7.94 20.22
CA ASN A 198 -10.03 -7.16 19.03
C ASN A 198 -11.06 -6.04 18.74
N PRO A 199 -11.16 -5.00 19.59
CA PRO A 199 -12.12 -3.90 19.46
C PRO A 199 -11.72 -2.90 18.37
N TYR A 200 -11.25 -3.36 17.22
CA TYR A 200 -10.82 -2.54 16.11
C TYR A 200 -11.69 -2.81 14.89
N PHE A 201 -12.28 -1.74 14.36
CA PHE A 201 -12.89 -1.76 13.03
C PHE A 201 -11.84 -1.33 12.03
N ARG A 202 -11.54 -2.17 11.03
CA ARG A 202 -10.55 -1.89 9.97
C ARG A 202 -11.24 -1.87 8.61
N LEU A 203 -10.88 -0.90 7.79
CA LEU A 203 -11.31 -0.78 6.40
C LEU A 203 -10.09 -0.67 5.50
N GLU A 204 -10.06 -1.52 4.47
CA GLU A 204 -9.04 -1.50 3.42
C GLU A 204 -9.69 -1.14 2.09
N LEU A 205 -9.26 -0.01 1.54
CA LEU A 205 -9.70 0.50 0.24
C LEU A 205 -8.55 0.37 -0.76
N SER A 206 -8.87 0.02 -1.99
CA SER A 206 -7.97 0.21 -3.13
C SER A 206 -8.56 1.15 -4.15
N TYR A 207 -7.68 1.85 -4.88
CA TYR A 207 -8.06 2.75 -5.96
C TYR A 207 -7.25 2.44 -7.21
N GLU A 208 -7.93 2.15 -8.32
CA GLU A 208 -7.28 1.96 -9.61
C GLU A 208 -7.03 3.30 -10.31
N LEU A 209 -5.76 3.65 -10.49
CA LEU A 209 -5.39 4.91 -11.13
C LEU A 209 -5.87 4.95 -12.60
N PRO A 210 -6.37 6.11 -13.06
CA PRO A 210 -6.86 6.26 -14.44
C PRO A 210 -5.77 6.20 -15.50
N ILE A 211 -4.49 6.27 -15.10
CA ILE A 211 -3.34 6.33 -16.01
C ILE A 211 -2.52 5.05 -15.86
N LYS A 212 -2.28 4.37 -16.98
CA LYS A 212 -1.42 3.18 -17.04
C LYS A 212 0.05 3.61 -17.07
N VAL A 213 0.92 2.81 -16.45
CA VAL A 213 2.37 3.05 -16.50
C VAL A 213 2.84 2.97 -17.96
N PRO A 214 3.59 3.96 -18.48
CA PRO A 214 4.14 3.88 -19.82
C PRO A 214 5.01 2.61 -19.94
N PHE A 215 4.95 1.94 -21.09
CA PHE A 215 5.65 0.69 -21.44
C PHE A 215 5.20 -0.60 -20.74
N LEU A 216 4.73 -0.55 -19.49
CA LEU A 216 4.27 -1.75 -18.79
C LEU A 216 2.79 -2.07 -19.07
N GLY A 217 1.96 -1.06 -19.38
CA GLY A 217 0.54 -1.24 -19.69
C GLY A 217 -0.31 -1.80 -18.53
N LYS A 218 0.29 -1.98 -17.35
CA LYS A 218 -0.38 -2.50 -16.15
C LYS A 218 -1.15 -1.38 -15.46
N PRO A 219 -2.37 -1.65 -14.96
CA PRO A 219 -3.05 -0.73 -14.07
C PRO A 219 -2.26 -0.62 -12.76
N LEU A 220 -2.11 0.58 -12.21
CA LEU A 220 -1.54 0.77 -10.89
C LEU A 220 -2.67 0.98 -9.88
N ARG A 221 -2.62 0.23 -8.78
CA ARG A 221 -3.55 0.40 -7.65
C ARG A 221 -2.84 1.00 -6.46
N ILE A 222 -3.51 1.92 -5.79
CA ILE A 222 -3.10 2.47 -4.50
C ILE A 222 -3.97 1.82 -3.44
N GLN A 223 -3.39 1.46 -2.30
CA GLN A 223 -4.12 0.89 -1.17
C GLN A 223 -4.03 1.83 0.02
N ALA A 224 -5.14 1.98 0.72
CA ALA A 224 -5.26 2.74 1.95
C ALA A 224 -5.96 1.86 2.99
N ALA A 225 -5.38 1.81 4.19
CA ALA A 225 -5.96 1.11 5.31
C ALA A 225 -6.13 2.09 6.47
N ALA A 226 -7.28 2.01 7.12
CA ALA A 226 -7.58 2.74 8.35
C ALA A 226 -8.20 1.78 9.37
N ALA A 227 -7.81 1.94 10.63
CA ALA A 227 -8.37 1.20 11.74
C ALA A 227 -8.71 2.16 12.88
N GLU A 228 -9.89 2.01 13.46
CA GLU A 228 -10.35 2.80 14.61
C GLU A 228 -10.81 1.86 15.71
N ARG A 229 -10.53 2.25 16.96
CA ARG A 229 -11.00 1.48 18.11
C ARG A 229 -12.49 1.73 18.28
N VAL A 230 -13.27 0.65 18.29
CA VAL A 230 -14.69 0.68 18.60
C VAL A 230 -14.84 0.67 20.12
N TRP A 231 -15.68 1.56 20.63
CA TRP A 231 -16.06 1.48 22.03
C TRP A 231 -17.03 0.31 22.21
N ILE A 232 -16.59 -0.75 22.89
CA ILE A 232 -17.42 -1.94 23.21
C ILE A 232 -17.43 -2.22 24.73
N GLY A 233 -17.10 -1.20 25.52
CA GLY A 233 -16.90 -1.30 26.97
C GLY A 233 -15.49 -1.72 27.36
N ASP A 234 -15.34 -2.22 28.59
CA ASP A 234 -14.06 -2.73 29.09
C ASP A 234 -13.70 -4.02 28.35
N THR A 235 -12.58 -3.98 27.61
CA THR A 235 -12.05 -5.11 26.84
C THR A 235 -10.87 -5.78 27.52
N GLY A 236 -10.48 -5.36 28.74
CA GLY A 236 -9.31 -5.91 29.45
C GLY A 236 -7.95 -5.62 28.80
N GLU A 237 -7.94 -5.05 27.58
CA GLU A 237 -6.76 -4.58 26.88
C GLU A 237 -6.16 -3.38 27.61
N GLY A 238 -5.09 -3.61 28.37
CA GLY A 238 -4.42 -2.59 29.17
C GLY A 238 -4.35 -2.89 30.66
N SER A 239 -4.91 -4.01 31.14
CA SER A 239 -4.51 -4.54 32.44
C SER A 239 -3.06 -5.01 32.35
N ASN A 240 -2.13 -4.19 32.85
CA ASN A 240 -0.74 -4.57 33.01
C ASN A 240 -0.65 -5.67 34.08
N SER A 241 -0.90 -6.93 33.70
CA SER A 241 -0.32 -8.07 34.40
C SER A 241 1.16 -8.08 34.06
N ASN A 242 1.94 -7.38 34.87
CA ASN A 242 3.38 -7.51 34.90
C ASN A 242 3.74 -8.82 35.62
N GLU A 243 3.41 -9.93 34.97
CA GLU A 243 3.74 -11.32 35.26
C GLU A 243 3.59 -11.96 33.87
N GLY A 244 4.67 -12.29 33.16
CA GLY A 244 5.42 -13.47 33.52
C GLY A 244 4.58 -14.67 33.10
N ASP A 245 4.89 -15.19 31.91
CA ASP A 245 4.28 -16.34 31.25
C ASP A 245 3.00 -16.05 30.45
N GLY A 246 3.06 -16.44 29.17
CA GLY A 246 1.98 -16.27 28.23
C GLY A 246 0.92 -17.33 28.46
N ASP A 247 -0.32 -16.89 28.54
CA ASP A 247 -1.49 -17.64 28.05
C ASP A 247 -2.71 -16.71 28.14
N ALA A 248 -3.12 -16.18 26.99
CA ALA A 248 -4.42 -15.51 26.84
C ALA A 248 -5.03 -15.89 25.49
N ALA A 249 -5.70 -17.04 25.53
CA ALA A 249 -6.91 -17.42 24.79
C ALA A 249 -7.09 -16.86 23.36
N GLY A 250 -6.45 -17.55 22.44
CA GLY A 250 -6.76 -17.59 21.01
C GLY A 250 -5.82 -18.56 20.30
N SER A 251 -5.64 -19.77 20.86
CA SER A 251 -4.92 -20.97 20.35
C SER A 251 -3.61 -20.82 19.55
N ILE A 252 -2.96 -19.65 19.54
CA ILE A 252 -1.64 -19.49 18.94
C ILE A 252 -0.60 -19.86 20.00
N THR A 253 -0.12 -21.11 20.01
CA THR A 253 0.98 -21.52 20.90
C THR A 253 2.30 -21.46 20.15
N VAL A 254 3.25 -20.66 20.65
CA VAL A 254 4.58 -20.56 20.03
C VAL A 254 5.39 -21.79 20.45
N LEU A 255 5.43 -22.80 19.58
CA LEU A 255 6.13 -24.07 19.79
C LEU A 255 7.65 -23.91 19.92
N SER A 256 8.25 -23.01 19.13
CA SER A 256 9.68 -22.74 19.24
C SER A 256 10.06 -21.37 18.72
N LYS A 257 10.93 -20.68 19.49
CA LYS A 257 11.57 -19.43 19.10
C LYS A 257 13.10 -19.61 19.07
N PRO A 258 13.84 -18.84 18.26
CA PRO A 258 15.29 -18.91 18.22
C PRO A 258 15.91 -18.28 19.48
N GLU A 259 16.68 -19.07 20.23
CA GLU A 259 17.45 -18.62 21.40
C GLU A 259 18.94 -18.95 21.25
N PRO A 260 19.82 -17.98 20.88
CA PRO A 260 19.55 -16.72 20.20
C PRO A 260 19.55 -16.88 18.66
N ALA A 261 18.89 -15.96 17.96
CA ALA A 261 19.00 -15.84 16.51
C ALA A 261 20.35 -15.19 16.13
N TYR A 262 21.19 -15.92 15.39
CA TYR A 262 22.51 -15.41 15.01
C TYR A 262 22.46 -14.50 13.78
N ILE A 263 23.14 -13.36 13.85
CA ILE A 263 23.34 -12.45 12.72
C ILE A 263 24.02 -13.19 11.57
N GLY A 264 23.49 -13.07 10.35
CA GLY A 264 24.02 -13.72 9.16
C GLY A 264 23.67 -15.21 9.01
N ASN A 265 22.72 -15.72 9.81
CA ASN A 265 22.21 -17.08 9.73
C ASN A 265 20.70 -17.11 9.55
N ASN A 266 20.21 -18.30 9.19
CA ASN A 266 18.79 -18.61 9.16
C ASN A 266 18.26 -18.81 10.58
N ALA A 267 17.13 -18.19 10.89
CA ALA A 267 16.38 -18.37 12.12
C ALA A 267 15.04 -19.04 11.79
N THR A 268 14.59 -19.92 12.68
CA THR A 268 13.34 -20.66 12.53
C THR A 268 12.40 -20.34 13.68
N ILE A 269 11.16 -20.00 13.36
CA ILE A 269 10.04 -19.88 14.31
C ILE A 269 9.01 -20.94 13.95
N LYS A 270 8.50 -21.65 14.96
CA LYS A 270 7.38 -22.57 14.81
C LYS A 270 6.24 -22.11 15.70
N VAL A 271 5.06 -22.03 15.13
CA VAL A 271 3.84 -21.62 15.81
C VAL A 271 2.76 -22.63 15.52
N GLN A 272 1.99 -22.98 16.53
CA GLN A 272 0.79 -23.78 16.40
C GLN A 272 -0.41 -22.85 16.32
N VAL A 273 -1.28 -23.10 15.35
CA VAL A 273 -2.59 -22.47 15.16
C VAL A 273 -3.59 -23.58 14.84
N GLU A 274 -4.86 -23.24 14.58
CA GLU A 274 -5.83 -24.26 14.16
C GLU A 274 -5.41 -24.92 12.82
N PRO A 275 -5.60 -26.25 12.66
CA PRO A 275 -5.27 -26.95 11.43
C PRO A 275 -5.94 -26.32 10.19
N GLY A 276 -5.14 -25.93 9.20
CA GLY A 276 -5.61 -25.24 8.00
C GLY A 276 -5.80 -23.72 8.13
N ALA A 277 -5.58 -23.12 9.30
CA ALA A 277 -5.62 -21.67 9.48
C ALA A 277 -4.41 -20.99 8.84
N THR A 278 -4.59 -19.73 8.45
CA THR A 278 -3.52 -18.88 7.92
C THR A 278 -3.08 -17.87 8.97
N ALA A 279 -1.77 -17.71 9.11
CA ALA A 279 -1.19 -16.70 9.99
C ALA A 279 -0.09 -15.92 9.28
N ASN A 280 0.07 -14.67 9.67
CA ASN A 280 1.06 -13.74 9.20
C ASN A 280 2.11 -13.52 10.28
N LEU A 281 3.38 -13.75 9.96
CA LEU A 281 4.49 -13.40 10.84
C LEU A 281 5.05 -12.03 10.43
N THR A 282 5.10 -11.09 11.37
CA THR A 282 5.76 -9.78 11.20
C THR A 282 6.84 -9.61 12.26
N ILE A 283 8.08 -9.34 11.85
CA ILE A 283 9.20 -9.13 12.78
C ILE A 283 9.56 -7.65 12.82
N PHE A 284 9.74 -7.09 14.01
CA PHE A 284 10.11 -5.68 14.21
C PHE A 284 11.56 -5.57 14.71
N TYR A 285 12.41 -4.95 13.89
CA TYR A 285 13.76 -4.56 14.29
C TYR A 285 13.84 -3.05 14.53
N LYS A 286 14.98 -2.53 15.02
CA LYS A 286 15.21 -1.09 15.17
C LYS A 286 15.05 -0.31 13.86
N SER A 287 15.33 -0.93 12.72
CA SER A 287 15.16 -0.34 11.39
C SER A 287 13.72 -0.37 10.87
N GLY A 288 12.78 -0.94 11.62
CA GLY A 288 11.40 -1.16 11.21
C GLY A 288 11.08 -2.63 10.92
N GLU A 289 9.99 -2.85 10.20
CA GLU A 289 9.48 -4.17 9.82
C GLU A 289 10.47 -4.95 8.96
N SER A 290 10.55 -6.26 9.20
CA SER A 290 11.41 -7.15 8.42
C SER A 290 10.81 -7.43 7.06
N THR A 291 11.58 -7.15 6.02
CA THR A 291 11.27 -7.48 4.63
C THR A 291 11.95 -8.78 4.15
N ALA A 292 12.37 -9.64 5.08
CA ALA A 292 13.14 -10.83 4.73
C ALA A 292 12.30 -11.82 3.91
N LYS A 293 12.97 -12.48 2.96
CA LYS A 293 12.37 -13.53 2.14
C LYS A 293 11.92 -14.67 3.08
N HIS A 294 10.69 -15.16 2.89
CA HIS A 294 10.04 -16.22 3.70
C HIS A 294 9.49 -15.78 5.07
N ILE A 295 9.26 -14.48 5.26
CA ILE A 295 8.41 -13.93 6.32
C ILE A 295 7.08 -13.48 5.68
N GLY A 296 5.98 -13.62 6.40
CA GLY A 296 4.65 -13.20 5.97
C GLY A 296 3.59 -14.27 6.18
N TRP A 297 2.52 -14.22 5.38
CA TRP A 297 1.42 -15.18 5.41
C TRP A 297 1.88 -16.61 5.08
N ALA A 298 1.53 -17.55 5.95
CA ALA A 298 1.70 -18.97 5.76
C ALA A 298 0.48 -19.74 6.29
N THR A 299 0.22 -20.90 5.68
CA THR A 299 -0.89 -21.79 6.03
C THR A 299 -0.39 -22.91 6.92
N ALA A 300 -1.15 -23.25 7.95
CA ALA A 300 -0.84 -24.34 8.86
C ALA A 300 -0.97 -25.71 8.20
N ASP A 301 -0.08 -26.63 8.59
CA ASP A 301 -0.11 -28.02 8.14
C ASP A 301 -1.26 -28.83 8.79
N GLU A 302 -1.35 -30.13 8.48
CA GLU A 302 -2.37 -31.04 9.03
C GLU A 302 -2.36 -31.14 10.56
N ASN A 303 -1.27 -30.73 11.21
CA ASN A 303 -1.11 -30.71 12.67
C ASN A 303 -1.32 -29.30 13.26
N GLY A 304 -1.67 -28.31 12.45
CA GLY A 304 -1.82 -26.93 12.87
C GLY A 304 -0.50 -26.18 13.06
N VAL A 305 0.61 -26.67 12.51
CA VAL A 305 1.94 -26.05 12.71
C VAL A 305 2.32 -25.22 11.49
N ILE A 306 2.80 -24.00 11.73
CA ILE A 306 3.42 -23.13 10.74
C ILE A 306 4.89 -22.94 11.10
N GLU A 307 5.77 -23.18 10.12
CA GLU A 307 7.21 -22.99 10.25
C GLU A 307 7.69 -21.87 9.31
N TRP A 308 8.24 -20.80 9.88
CA TRP A 308 8.91 -19.75 9.13
C TRP A 308 10.42 -19.87 9.30
N ASN A 309 11.13 -19.82 8.18
CA ASN A 309 12.58 -19.82 8.15
C ASN A 309 13.05 -18.58 7.38
N TRP A 310 13.71 -17.65 8.06
CA TRP A 310 14.19 -16.41 7.43
C TRP A 310 15.65 -16.16 7.75
N PHE A 311 16.31 -15.40 6.86
CA PHE A 311 17.70 -15.00 7.05
C PHE A 311 17.79 -13.71 7.88
N VAL A 312 18.53 -13.75 8.99
CA VAL A 312 18.83 -12.57 9.81
C VAL A 312 19.93 -11.76 9.15
N GLY A 313 19.61 -10.54 8.71
CA GLY A 313 20.55 -9.67 8.01
C GLY A 313 21.85 -9.40 8.79
N THR A 314 22.97 -9.29 8.08
CA THR A 314 24.30 -9.08 8.68
C THR A 314 24.49 -7.72 9.36
N ARG A 315 23.53 -6.79 9.17
CA ARG A 315 23.53 -5.44 9.74
C ARG A 315 22.52 -5.28 10.88
N THR A 316 21.85 -6.36 11.28
CA THR A 316 20.89 -6.33 12.38
C THR A 316 21.62 -6.03 13.69
N THR A 317 21.04 -5.16 14.51
CA THR A 317 21.64 -4.79 15.80
C THR A 317 21.40 -5.93 16.81
N GLU A 318 22.39 -6.20 17.66
CA GLU A 318 22.24 -7.15 18.76
C GLU A 318 21.25 -6.63 19.80
N GLY A 319 20.45 -7.53 20.37
CA GLY A 319 19.46 -7.18 21.38
C GLY A 319 18.18 -8.01 21.28
N THR A 320 17.21 -7.64 22.11
CA THR A 320 15.88 -8.26 22.12
C THR A 320 14.99 -7.57 21.09
N TRP A 321 14.38 -8.37 20.22
CA TRP A 321 13.45 -7.93 19.18
C TRP A 321 12.10 -8.63 19.35
N THR A 322 11.05 -8.01 18.84
CA THR A 322 9.69 -8.55 18.91
C THR A 322 9.26 -9.08 17.54
N PHE A 323 8.45 -10.14 17.57
CA PHE A 323 7.67 -10.54 16.42
C PHE A 323 6.20 -10.65 16.82
N VAL A 324 5.32 -10.42 15.85
CA VAL A 324 3.88 -10.48 15.98
C VAL A 324 3.39 -11.54 15.00
N VAL A 325 2.61 -12.48 15.49
CA VAL A 325 1.89 -13.46 14.68
C VAL A 325 0.43 -13.04 14.66
N GLU A 326 -0.13 -12.77 13.49
CA GLU A 326 -1.53 -12.39 13.28
C GLU A 326 -2.23 -13.50 12.49
N THR A 327 -3.22 -14.17 13.10
CA THR A 327 -4.05 -15.17 12.40
C THR A 327 -5.13 -14.46 11.57
N ALA A 328 -5.62 -15.09 10.50
CA ALA A 328 -6.71 -14.54 9.68
C ALA A 328 -7.97 -14.19 10.49
N ASP A 329 -8.19 -14.86 11.62
CA ASP A 329 -9.30 -14.59 12.54
C ASP A 329 -9.13 -13.31 13.37
N GLY A 330 -7.97 -12.65 13.27
CA GLY A 330 -7.61 -11.42 13.95
C GLY A 330 -6.84 -11.62 15.26
N SER A 331 -6.64 -12.87 15.72
CA SER A 331 -5.85 -13.17 16.93
C SER A 331 -4.38 -12.80 16.73
N LYS A 332 -3.81 -12.04 17.68
CA LYS A 332 -2.41 -11.59 17.65
C LYS A 332 -1.64 -12.10 18.85
N THR A 333 -0.48 -12.70 18.59
CA THR A 333 0.48 -13.08 19.62
C THR A 333 1.78 -12.32 19.39
N THR A 334 2.18 -11.53 20.38
CA THR A 334 3.47 -10.82 20.36
C THR A 334 4.45 -11.58 21.24
N THR A 335 5.65 -11.84 20.74
CA THR A 335 6.70 -12.55 21.48
C THR A 335 8.06 -11.95 21.21
N GLU A 336 8.92 -11.99 22.22
CA GLU A 336 10.29 -11.50 22.17
C GLU A 336 11.31 -12.61 21.90
N PHE A 337 12.33 -12.30 21.10
CA PHE A 337 13.48 -13.17 20.82
C PHE A 337 14.79 -12.37 20.83
N ASN A 338 15.89 -13.04 21.17
CA ASN A 338 17.20 -12.42 21.29
C ASN A 338 18.00 -12.63 19.99
N VAL A 339 18.60 -11.56 19.46
CA VAL A 339 19.57 -11.60 18.35
C VAL A 339 20.97 -11.32 18.87
N ALA A 340 21.91 -12.22 18.57
CA ALA A 340 23.32 -12.11 18.95
C ALA A 340 24.24 -12.26 17.73
N SER A 341 25.42 -11.62 17.75
CA SER A 341 26.48 -11.94 16.79
C SER A 341 27.14 -13.27 17.18
N ARG A 342 27.54 -14.04 16.17
CA ARG A 342 28.44 -15.17 16.40
C ARG A 342 29.84 -14.58 16.54
N LYS A 343 30.40 -14.68 17.74
CA LYS A 343 31.76 -14.24 18.06
C LYS A 343 32.81 -15.12 17.40
#